data_AF-A0A420DMY0-F1
#
_entry.id   AF-A0A420DMY0-F1
#
_cell.length_a   1.000
_cell.length_b   1.000
_cell.length_c   1.000
_cell.angle_alpha   90.00
_cell.angle_beta   90.00
_cell.angle_gamma   90.00
#
_symmetry.space_group_name_H-M   'P 1'
#
loop_
_entity.id
_entity.type
_entity.pdbx_description
1 polymer ?
#
loop_
_entity_poly.entity_id
_entity_poly.type
_entity_poly.pdbx_seq_one_letter_code
_entity_poly.pdbx_strand_id
1 'polypeptide(L)'
;MDPNTEDLAALKVLRQSDPVLFTTGGGGFYALADSIPSEVLEAFEALTPSVKYVNARHAWCLTVGEWLSCRERLISKLMQRMKGRSLELGLTGASPGDLKQAPILCPWIAIQDLQCGGAILIGTQAGHPTLKGSLINTSRLCGIDPGKTWARTASRWYRLGYPVTADNILRQLGPKVAALQHLALEFWQVQAQIAEDQIYAGLRDG
;
A
#
# COMPACT_ATOMS: atom_id res chain seq x y z
N MET A 1 -19.26 -0.83 0.48
CA MET A 1 -18.15 0.04 0.92
C MET A 1 -16.87 -0.78 0.79
N ASP A 2 -15.76 -0.23 0.29
CA ASP A 2 -14.52 -1.00 0.12
C ASP A 2 -14.08 -1.55 1.48
N PRO A 3 -13.86 -2.88 1.63
CA PRO A 3 -13.56 -3.47 2.93
C PRO A 3 -12.21 -3.00 3.49
N ASN A 4 -11.37 -2.33 2.70
CA ASN A 4 -10.10 -1.74 3.15
C ASN A 4 -10.23 -0.30 3.67
N THR A 5 -11.45 0.26 3.72
CA THR A 5 -11.67 1.68 4.09
C THR A 5 -11.09 2.02 5.47
N GLU A 6 -11.31 1.17 6.47
CA GLU A 6 -10.83 1.39 7.84
C GLU A 6 -9.29 1.33 7.93
N ASP A 7 -8.66 0.29 7.38
CA ASP A 7 -7.20 0.17 7.35
C ASP A 7 -6.54 1.30 6.56
N LEU A 8 -7.17 1.79 5.49
CA LEU A 8 -6.69 2.97 4.74
C LEU A 8 -6.77 4.25 5.57
N ALA A 9 -7.84 4.43 6.35
CA ALA A 9 -7.98 5.56 7.25
C ALA A 9 -6.90 5.53 8.34
N ALA A 10 -6.71 4.39 8.99
CA ALA A 10 -5.66 4.18 9.99
C ALA A 10 -4.25 4.44 9.40
N LEU A 11 -3.97 3.90 8.21
CA LEU A 11 -2.70 4.11 7.53
C LEU A 11 -2.48 5.58 7.16
N LYS A 12 -3.54 6.32 6.79
CA LYS A 12 -3.45 7.75 6.50
C LYS A 12 -3.10 8.55 7.76
N VAL A 13 -3.80 8.30 8.87
CA VAL A 13 -3.53 8.97 10.16
C VAL A 13 -2.08 8.68 10.58
N LEU A 14 -1.66 7.41 10.58
CA LEU A 14 -0.31 7.00 10.94
C LEU A 14 0.80 7.64 10.09
N ARG A 15 0.55 7.85 8.79
CA ARG A 15 1.51 8.50 7.89
C ARG A 15 1.63 10.01 8.15
N GLN A 16 0.59 10.61 8.71
CA GLN A 16 0.51 12.03 9.06
C GLN A 16 0.91 12.28 10.52
N SER A 17 1.02 11.24 11.34
CA SER A 17 1.46 11.34 12.73
C SER A 17 2.93 11.72 12.81
N ASP A 18 3.20 12.86 13.44
CA ASP A 18 4.52 13.34 13.79
C ASP A 18 4.51 13.70 15.29
N PRO A 19 4.82 12.75 16.17
CA PRO A 19 4.72 12.98 17.61
C PRO A 19 5.76 13.99 18.09
N VAL A 20 5.43 14.70 19.16
CA VAL A 20 6.35 15.61 19.83
C VAL A 20 7.54 14.82 20.35
N LEU A 21 8.73 15.15 19.83
CA LEU A 21 9.99 14.54 20.23
C LEU A 21 10.70 15.40 21.27
N PHE A 22 11.30 14.75 22.28
CA PHE A 22 12.10 15.45 23.28
C PHE A 22 13.27 14.59 23.78
N THR A 23 14.25 15.28 24.38
CA THR A 23 15.42 14.64 24.99
C THR A 23 15.39 14.75 26.52
N THR A 24 15.98 13.76 27.19
CA THR A 24 16.26 13.84 28.64
C THR A 24 17.74 14.13 28.87
N GLY A 25 18.09 14.60 30.08
CA GLY A 25 19.48 14.90 30.43
C GLY A 25 20.43 13.70 30.31
N GLY A 26 19.89 12.46 30.25
CA GLY A 26 20.66 11.24 30.00
C GLY A 26 20.86 10.88 28.52
N GLY A 27 20.50 11.76 27.58
CA GLY A 27 20.71 11.54 26.14
C GLY A 27 19.67 10.66 25.44
N GLY A 28 18.62 10.22 26.15
CA GLY A 28 17.52 9.47 25.54
C GLY A 28 16.61 10.37 24.70
N PHE A 29 16.16 9.87 23.56
CA PHE A 29 15.19 10.52 22.66
C PHE A 29 13.84 9.80 22.75
N TYR A 30 12.79 10.57 22.99
CA TYR A 30 11.46 10.04 23.26
C TYR A 30 10.39 10.73 22.41
N ALA A 31 9.37 9.97 22.02
CA ALA A 31 8.13 10.44 21.42
C ALA A 31 7.03 10.46 22.49
N LEU A 32 6.42 11.62 22.71
CA LEU A 32 5.35 11.78 23.71
C LEU A 32 4.10 11.01 23.28
N ALA A 33 3.60 10.10 24.12
CA ALA A 33 2.44 9.27 23.76
C ALA A 33 1.18 10.10 23.52
N ASP A 34 0.92 11.10 24.37
CA ASP A 34 -0.25 12.00 24.26
C ASP A 34 -0.27 12.86 22.98
N SER A 35 0.85 12.95 22.27
CA SER A 35 0.94 13.64 20.97
C SER A 35 0.68 12.71 19.77
N ILE A 36 0.60 11.40 20.00
CA ILE A 36 0.23 10.41 19.00
C ILE A 36 -1.31 10.34 18.97
N PRO A 37 -1.95 10.40 17.78
CA PRO A 37 -3.40 10.23 17.67
C PRO A 37 -3.87 8.95 18.36
N SER A 38 -4.98 9.00 19.10
CA SER A 38 -5.48 7.85 19.87
C SER A 38 -5.79 6.66 18.99
N GLU A 39 -6.27 6.89 17.76
CA GLU A 39 -6.56 5.82 16.80
C GLU A 39 -5.29 5.03 16.40
N VAL A 40 -4.12 5.67 16.43
CA VAL A 40 -2.84 5.01 16.16
C VAL A 40 -2.41 4.17 17.36
N LEU A 41 -2.58 4.69 18.58
CA LEU A 41 -2.26 3.95 19.80
C LEU A 41 -3.16 2.72 19.96
N GLU A 42 -4.47 2.88 19.75
CA GLU A 42 -5.45 1.79 19.73
C GLU A 42 -5.09 0.74 18.67
N ALA A 43 -4.71 1.18 17.46
CA ALA A 43 -4.27 0.26 16.41
C ALA A 43 -2.96 -0.47 16.77
N PHE A 44 -2.03 0.18 17.48
CA PHE A 44 -0.84 -0.50 17.97
C PHE A 44 -1.17 -1.60 18.98
N GLU A 45 -2.06 -1.32 19.93
CA GLU A 45 -2.48 -2.29 20.93
C GLU A 45 -3.21 -3.48 20.30
N ALA A 46 -4.09 -3.21 19.33
CA ALA A 46 -4.88 -4.24 18.65
C ALA A 46 -4.05 -5.11 17.69
N LEU A 47 -3.10 -4.53 16.95
CA LEU A 47 -2.43 -5.21 15.83
C LEU A 47 -0.95 -5.52 16.07
N THR A 48 -0.33 -4.88 17.07
CA THR A 48 1.10 -5.02 17.38
C THR A 48 1.34 -5.02 18.91
N PRO A 49 0.87 -6.04 19.66
CA PRO A 49 0.76 -6.00 21.13
C PRO A 49 2.09 -6.11 21.91
N SER A 50 3.09 -5.30 21.55
CA SER A 50 4.43 -5.31 22.14
C SER A 50 5.00 -3.89 22.32
N VAL A 51 4.14 -2.87 22.29
CA VAL A 51 4.55 -1.47 22.48
C VAL A 51 5.11 -1.29 23.88
N LYS A 52 6.32 -0.75 23.97
CA LYS A 52 6.98 -0.46 25.23
C LYS A 52 6.89 1.02 25.55
N TYR A 53 5.98 1.33 26.48
CA TYR A 53 5.89 2.67 27.06
C TYR A 53 6.90 2.82 28.20
N VAL A 54 7.49 4.00 28.29
CA VAL A 54 8.41 4.40 29.36
C VAL A 54 7.92 5.70 29.98
N ASN A 55 8.13 5.87 31.28
CA ASN A 55 7.84 7.12 31.95
C ASN A 55 9.09 8.01 31.95
N ALA A 56 9.01 9.18 31.33
CA ALA A 56 10.09 10.17 31.32
C ALA A 56 9.52 11.56 31.62
N ARG A 57 10.13 12.28 32.58
CA ARG A 57 9.66 13.61 33.02
C ARG A 57 8.16 13.63 33.40
N HIS A 58 7.68 12.59 34.07
CA HIS A 58 6.27 12.42 34.46
C HIS A 58 5.28 12.27 33.30
N ALA A 59 5.75 11.95 32.08
CA ALA A 59 4.91 11.67 30.92
C ALA A 59 5.17 10.25 30.38
N TRP A 60 4.12 9.62 29.87
CA TRP A 60 4.23 8.36 29.13
C TRP A 60 4.73 8.64 27.71
N CYS A 61 5.75 7.90 27.29
CA CYS A 61 6.39 8.08 26.01
C CYS A 61 6.88 6.75 25.45
N LEU A 62 7.24 6.76 24.18
CA LEU A 62 8.00 5.70 23.54
C LEU A 62 9.43 6.20 23.32
N THR A 63 10.41 5.30 23.31
CA THR A 63 11.70 5.66 22.71
C THR A 63 11.49 5.92 21.21
N VAL A 64 12.30 6.77 20.59
CA VAL A 64 12.20 7.00 19.13
C VAL A 64 12.35 5.68 18.34
N GLY A 65 13.24 4.79 18.78
CA GLY A 65 13.40 3.47 18.18
C GLY A 65 12.15 2.60 18.29
N GLU A 66 11.47 2.60 19.44
CA GLU A 66 10.22 1.86 19.62
C GLU A 66 9.08 2.47 18.79
N TRP A 67 8.99 3.80 18.71
CA TRP A 67 8.02 4.49 17.84
C TRP A 67 8.19 4.09 16.37
N LEU A 68 9.41 4.18 15.82
CA LEU A 68 9.69 3.80 14.43
C LEU A 68 9.37 2.32 14.18
N SER A 69 9.77 1.44 15.09
CA SER A 69 9.51 0.00 14.99
C SER A 69 8.01 -0.33 15.05
N CYS A 70 7.26 0.28 15.98
CA CYS A 70 5.81 0.12 16.06
C CYS A 70 5.13 0.60 14.79
N ARG A 71 5.52 1.78 14.29
CA ARG A 71 4.98 2.36 13.06
C ARG A 71 5.19 1.43 11.86
N GLU A 72 6.39 0.89 11.66
CA GLU A 72 6.68 -0.03 10.55
C GLU A 72 5.90 -1.35 10.67
N ARG A 73 5.82 -1.93 11.88
CA ARG A 73 5.02 -3.14 12.13
C ARG A 73 3.55 -2.91 11.83
N LEU A 74 2.99 -1.78 12.28
CA LEU A 74 1.59 -1.45 12.04
C LEU A 74 1.30 -1.25 10.54
N ILE A 75 2.14 -0.50 9.82
CA ILE A 75 2.02 -0.36 8.36
C ILE A 75 2.01 -1.73 7.69
N SER A 76 2.94 -2.61 8.06
CA SER A 76 3.05 -3.95 7.49
C SER A 76 1.82 -4.80 7.76
N LYS A 77 1.28 -4.77 8.98
CA LYS A 77 0.06 -5.51 9.37
C LYS A 77 -1.18 -5.01 8.64
N LEU A 78 -1.36 -3.70 8.53
CA LEU A 78 -2.47 -3.11 7.77
C LEU A 78 -2.37 -3.50 6.29
N MET A 79 -1.20 -3.38 5.68
CA MET A 79 -0.98 -3.79 4.29
C MET A 79 -1.24 -5.28 4.08
N GLN A 80 -0.84 -6.15 5.01
CA GLN A 80 -1.09 -7.59 4.93
C GLN A 80 -2.59 -7.92 5.00
N ARG A 81 -3.32 -7.32 5.94
CA ARG A 81 -4.79 -7.48 6.05
C ARG A 81 -5.50 -7.00 4.80
N MET A 82 -5.09 -5.86 4.26
CA MET A 82 -5.64 -5.31 3.02
C MET A 82 -5.31 -6.19 1.81
N LYS A 83 -4.10 -6.75 1.71
CA LYS A 83 -3.72 -7.71 0.66
C LYS A 83 -4.62 -8.94 0.70
N GLY A 84 -4.82 -9.55 1.87
CA GLY A 84 -5.67 -10.75 2.03
C GLY A 84 -7.08 -10.54 1.47
N ARG A 85 -7.80 -9.52 1.97
CA ARG A 85 -9.13 -9.12 1.46
C ARG A 85 -9.10 -8.82 -0.04
N SER A 86 -8.06 -8.14 -0.51
CA SER A 86 -7.94 -7.77 -1.93
C SER A 86 -7.66 -8.94 -2.87
N LEU A 87 -7.06 -10.03 -2.40
CA LEU A 87 -6.88 -11.25 -3.21
C LEU A 87 -8.23 -11.93 -3.45
N GLU A 88 -9.09 -12.01 -2.43
CA GLU A 88 -10.46 -12.51 -2.56
C GLU A 88 -11.28 -11.64 -3.53
N LEU A 89 -11.24 -10.32 -3.36
CA LEU A 89 -11.91 -9.37 -4.26
C LEU A 89 -11.37 -9.48 -5.69
N GLY A 90 -10.08 -9.73 -5.85
CA GLY A 90 -9.44 -9.89 -7.15
C GLY A 90 -9.93 -11.12 -7.92
N LEU A 91 -10.34 -12.18 -7.22
CA LEU A 91 -10.97 -13.36 -7.80
C LEU A 91 -12.40 -13.08 -8.26
N THR A 92 -13.20 -12.39 -7.44
CA THR A 92 -14.61 -12.11 -7.77
C THR A 92 -14.74 -11.01 -8.83
N GLY A 93 -13.75 -10.14 -8.94
CA GLY A 93 -13.77 -8.98 -9.82
C GLY A 93 -14.56 -7.79 -9.26
N ALA A 94 -14.49 -6.67 -9.98
CA ALA A 94 -15.11 -5.42 -9.56
C ALA A 94 -16.60 -5.37 -9.92
N SER A 95 -17.44 -4.90 -8.99
CA SER A 95 -18.80 -4.46 -9.33
C SER A 95 -18.79 -3.08 -9.99
N PRO A 96 -19.85 -2.68 -10.70
CA PRO A 96 -19.98 -1.30 -11.21
C PRO A 96 -19.87 -0.24 -10.11
N GLY A 97 -20.33 -0.55 -8.89
CA GLY A 97 -20.23 0.33 -7.73
C GLY A 97 -18.78 0.56 -7.28
N ASP A 98 -17.95 -0.48 -7.32
CA ASP A 98 -16.53 -0.41 -6.95
C ASP A 98 -15.74 0.53 -7.87
N LEU A 99 -16.05 0.49 -9.17
CA LEU A 99 -15.33 1.26 -10.18
C LEU A 99 -15.77 2.72 -10.26
N LYS A 100 -16.99 3.05 -9.81
CA LYS A 100 -17.56 4.41 -9.94
C LYS A 100 -16.68 5.49 -9.28
N GLN A 101 -16.07 5.16 -8.14
CA GLN A 101 -15.18 6.07 -7.40
C GLN A 101 -13.70 5.69 -7.52
N ALA A 102 -13.38 4.67 -8.30
CA ALA A 102 -12.00 4.23 -8.47
C ALA A 102 -11.21 5.25 -9.31
N PRO A 103 -9.97 5.58 -8.88
CA PRO A 103 -9.06 6.40 -9.68
C PRO A 103 -8.78 5.72 -11.03
N ILE A 104 -8.49 6.53 -12.03
CA ILE A 104 -8.03 6.05 -13.34
C ILE A 104 -6.52 5.93 -13.29
N LEU A 105 -5.97 4.86 -13.87
CA LEU A 105 -4.54 4.71 -14.13
C LEU A 105 -4.33 4.58 -15.66
N CYS A 106 -3.74 5.61 -16.28
CA CYS A 106 -3.58 5.72 -17.72
C CYS A 106 -2.53 6.79 -18.09
N PRO A 107 -1.52 6.49 -18.94
CA PRO A 107 -1.07 5.16 -19.31
C PRO A 107 -0.58 4.33 -18.11
N TRP A 108 -0.40 3.02 -18.27
CA TRP A 108 0.19 2.17 -17.25
C TRP A 108 1.07 1.04 -17.82
N ILE A 109 2.04 0.58 -17.03
CA ILE A 109 2.83 -0.63 -17.27
C ILE A 109 2.83 -1.51 -16.03
N ALA A 110 2.84 -2.83 -16.22
CA ALA A 110 3.07 -3.77 -15.14
C ALA A 110 4.56 -4.09 -15.02
N ILE A 111 5.09 -4.08 -13.80
CA ILE A 111 6.47 -4.45 -13.51
C ILE A 111 6.56 -5.40 -12.32
N GLN A 112 7.68 -6.11 -12.24
CA GLN A 112 8.08 -6.86 -11.04
C GLN A 112 8.47 -5.87 -9.93
N ASP A 113 7.85 -5.99 -8.76
CA ASP A 113 8.29 -5.29 -7.56
C ASP A 113 9.51 -6.01 -6.96
N LEU A 114 10.63 -5.31 -6.86
CA LEU A 114 11.88 -5.85 -6.28
C LEU A 114 11.92 -5.72 -4.75
N GLN A 115 11.09 -4.87 -4.15
CA GLN A 115 11.10 -4.63 -2.70
C GLN A 115 10.25 -5.65 -1.96
N CYS A 116 9.04 -5.92 -2.46
CA CYS A 116 8.07 -6.78 -1.78
C CYS A 116 7.65 -8.01 -2.62
N GLY A 117 8.20 -8.17 -3.83
CA GLY A 117 7.82 -9.24 -4.75
C GLY A 117 6.42 -9.07 -5.35
N GLY A 118 6.12 -9.89 -6.35
CA GLY A 118 4.86 -9.83 -7.11
C GLY A 118 4.77 -8.64 -8.06
N ALA A 119 3.61 -8.51 -8.72
CA ALA A 119 3.39 -7.51 -9.75
C ALA A 119 2.83 -6.21 -9.17
N ILE A 120 3.29 -5.07 -9.69
CA ILE A 120 2.72 -3.74 -9.44
C ILE A 120 2.48 -3.02 -10.76
N LEU A 121 1.64 -1.97 -10.74
CA LEU A 121 1.48 -1.07 -11.87
C LEU A 121 2.20 0.25 -11.62
N ILE A 122 2.88 0.76 -12.63
CA ILE A 122 3.34 2.14 -12.69
C ILE A 122 2.53 2.86 -13.76
N GLY A 123 1.98 4.02 -13.45
CA GLY A 123 1.19 4.76 -14.41
C GLY A 123 0.80 6.15 -13.95
N THR A 124 0.17 6.89 -14.85
CA THR A 124 -0.37 8.21 -14.53
C THR A 124 -1.77 8.08 -13.96
N GLN A 125 -2.00 8.63 -12.77
CA GLN A 125 -3.28 8.61 -12.08
C GLN A 125 -4.11 9.87 -12.33
N ALA A 126 -5.43 9.70 -12.33
CA ALA A 126 -6.39 10.78 -12.14
C ALA A 126 -7.44 10.39 -11.09
N GLY A 127 -7.77 11.33 -10.19
CA GLY A 127 -8.78 11.13 -9.14
C GLY A 127 -8.28 10.37 -7.91
N HIS A 128 -6.96 10.24 -7.70
CA HIS A 128 -6.44 9.66 -6.46
C HIS A 128 -6.73 10.58 -5.26
N PRO A 129 -7.37 10.08 -4.18
CA PRO A 129 -7.86 10.90 -3.07
C PRO A 129 -6.75 11.49 -2.19
N THR A 130 -5.55 10.93 -2.24
CA THR A 130 -4.46 11.29 -1.31
C THR A 130 -3.12 11.63 -1.97
N LEU A 131 -2.90 11.30 -3.24
CA LEU A 131 -1.57 11.46 -3.87
C LEU A 131 -1.53 12.76 -4.67
N LYS A 132 -0.56 13.60 -4.34
CA LYS A 132 -0.28 14.86 -5.05
C LYS A 132 0.79 14.60 -6.11
N GLY A 133 0.43 13.90 -7.17
CA GLY A 133 1.33 13.56 -8.27
C GLY A 133 0.62 12.75 -9.33
N SER A 134 0.96 12.97 -10.60
CA SER A 134 0.36 12.25 -11.71
C SER A 134 0.95 10.85 -11.84
N LEU A 135 2.28 10.69 -11.83
CA LEU A 135 2.92 9.38 -11.91
C LEU A 135 2.97 8.68 -10.54
N ILE A 136 2.45 7.46 -10.46
CA ILE A 136 2.45 6.64 -9.24
C ILE A 136 2.88 5.21 -9.54
N ASN A 137 3.36 4.51 -8.50
CA ASN A 137 3.36 3.05 -8.43
C ASN A 137 2.23 2.60 -7.51
N THR A 138 1.53 1.53 -7.88
CA THR A 138 0.49 0.94 -7.04
C THR A 138 1.11 0.06 -5.96
N SER A 139 0.33 -0.27 -4.93
CA SER A 139 0.61 -1.46 -4.11
C SER A 139 0.49 -2.74 -4.96
N ARG A 140 0.99 -3.87 -4.43
CA ARG A 140 0.93 -5.21 -5.05
C ARG A 140 -0.44 -5.50 -5.66
N LEU A 141 -0.44 -6.02 -6.88
CA LEU A 141 -1.64 -6.46 -7.57
C LEU A 141 -2.22 -7.71 -6.89
N CYS A 142 -3.54 -7.73 -6.79
CA CYS A 142 -4.31 -8.83 -6.20
C CYS A 142 -5.37 -9.37 -7.17
N GLY A 143 -5.66 -8.64 -8.25
CA GLY A 143 -6.56 -9.04 -9.33
C GLY A 143 -6.41 -8.07 -10.50
N ILE A 144 -6.61 -8.57 -11.72
CA ILE A 144 -6.63 -7.74 -12.92
C ILE A 144 -7.57 -8.36 -13.96
N ASP A 145 -8.36 -7.51 -14.59
CA ASP A 145 -9.29 -7.91 -15.65
C ASP A 145 -8.54 -8.45 -16.88
N PRO A 146 -8.91 -9.61 -17.47
CA PRO A 146 -8.34 -10.07 -18.75
C PRO A 146 -8.51 -9.04 -19.87
N GLY A 147 -9.62 -8.29 -19.86
CA GLY A 147 -9.90 -7.17 -20.76
C GLY A 147 -9.13 -5.90 -20.44
N LYS A 148 -8.32 -5.89 -19.37
CA LYS A 148 -7.49 -4.76 -18.92
C LYS A 148 -8.30 -3.50 -18.58
N THR A 149 -9.54 -3.65 -18.12
CA THR A 149 -10.41 -2.50 -17.77
C THR A 149 -10.34 -2.09 -16.31
N TRP A 150 -9.91 -3.00 -15.42
CA TRP A 150 -9.74 -2.71 -14.00
C TRP A 150 -8.58 -3.50 -13.38
N ALA A 151 -8.09 -3.01 -12.25
CA ALA A 151 -7.18 -3.73 -11.36
C ALA A 151 -7.63 -3.62 -9.90
N ARG A 152 -7.51 -4.73 -9.16
CA ARG A 152 -7.50 -4.72 -7.69
C ARG A 152 -6.05 -4.75 -7.23
N THR A 153 -5.67 -3.76 -6.44
CA THR A 153 -4.38 -3.75 -5.72
C THR A 153 -4.64 -4.03 -4.24
N ALA A 154 -3.59 -4.30 -3.47
CA ALA A 154 -3.73 -4.53 -2.02
C ALA A 154 -4.55 -3.42 -1.36
N SER A 155 -4.34 -2.17 -1.74
CA SER A 155 -5.03 -1.03 -1.15
C SER A 155 -6.38 -0.71 -1.77
N ARG A 156 -6.52 -0.69 -3.11
CA ARG A 156 -7.67 -0.07 -3.80
C ARG A 156 -7.96 -0.67 -5.18
N TRP A 157 -9.16 -0.39 -5.68
CA TRP A 157 -9.54 -0.56 -7.09
C TRP A 157 -8.98 0.56 -7.98
N TYR A 158 -8.69 0.23 -9.23
CA TYR A 158 -8.36 1.16 -10.30
C TYR A 158 -9.19 0.86 -11.54
N ARG A 159 -9.64 1.91 -12.23
CA ARG A 159 -10.06 1.84 -13.63
C ARG A 159 -8.81 1.97 -14.48
N LEU A 160 -8.60 1.04 -15.40
CA LEU A 160 -7.44 1.03 -16.26
C LEU A 160 -7.76 1.68 -17.60
N GLY A 161 -6.88 2.57 -18.03
CA GLY A 161 -6.83 3.00 -19.43
C GLY A 161 -5.95 2.06 -20.25
N TYR A 162 -5.20 2.60 -21.21
CA TYR A 162 -4.37 1.78 -22.07
C TYR A 162 -3.04 1.36 -21.41
N PRO A 163 -2.62 0.09 -21.58
CA PRO A 163 -1.28 -0.34 -21.21
C PRO A 163 -0.25 0.27 -22.17
N VAL A 164 0.98 0.43 -21.70
CA VAL A 164 2.13 0.80 -22.53
C VAL A 164 3.00 -0.41 -22.78
N THR A 165 3.50 -0.51 -24.01
CA THR A 165 4.52 -1.49 -24.39
C THR A 165 5.90 -0.99 -23.99
N ALA A 166 6.87 -1.91 -23.86
CA ALA A 166 8.27 -1.59 -23.55
C ALA A 166 8.83 -0.48 -24.45
N ASP A 167 8.56 -0.57 -25.76
CA ASP A 167 9.05 0.38 -26.76
C ASP A 167 8.50 1.82 -26.59
N ASN A 168 7.36 1.97 -25.90
CA ASN A 168 6.67 3.25 -25.75
C ASN A 168 6.83 3.87 -24.35
N ILE A 169 7.48 3.19 -23.40
CA ILE A 169 7.58 3.65 -22.00
C ILE A 169 8.20 5.05 -21.93
N LEU A 170 9.31 5.29 -22.61
CA LEU A 170 10.02 6.56 -22.56
C LEU A 170 9.12 7.72 -22.99
N ARG A 171 8.37 7.53 -24.07
CA ARG A 171 7.47 8.54 -24.62
C ARG A 171 6.25 8.80 -23.73
N GLN A 172 5.71 7.76 -23.09
CA GLN A 172 4.42 7.84 -22.40
C GLN A 172 4.52 8.04 -20.88
N LEU A 173 5.53 7.46 -20.24
CA LEU A 173 5.72 7.48 -18.78
C LEU A 173 7.04 8.14 -18.37
N GLY A 174 7.89 8.51 -19.33
CA GLY A 174 9.11 9.27 -19.10
C GLY A 174 10.33 8.42 -18.70
N PRO A 175 11.50 9.07 -18.54
CA PRO A 175 12.78 8.39 -18.40
C PRO A 175 12.90 7.57 -17.11
N LYS A 176 12.26 8.02 -16.02
CA LYS A 176 12.27 7.30 -14.74
C LYS A 176 11.67 5.90 -14.85
N VAL A 177 10.57 5.76 -15.60
CA VAL A 177 9.91 4.47 -15.80
C VAL A 177 10.62 3.66 -16.89
N ALA A 178 11.15 4.32 -17.93
CA ALA A 178 11.94 3.64 -18.97
C ALA A 178 13.17 2.93 -18.40
N ALA A 179 13.81 3.48 -17.37
CA ALA A 179 14.91 2.83 -16.66
C ALA A 179 14.51 1.46 -16.04
N LEU A 180 13.21 1.26 -15.77
CA LEU A 180 12.65 0.04 -15.18
C LEU A 180 12.13 -0.94 -16.24
N GLN A 181 12.35 -0.70 -17.54
CA GLN A 181 11.84 -1.57 -18.61
C GLN A 181 12.27 -3.04 -18.47
N HIS A 182 13.43 -3.31 -17.88
CA HIS A 182 13.95 -4.66 -17.64
C HIS A 182 13.14 -5.45 -16.60
N LEU A 183 12.27 -4.76 -15.85
CA LEU A 183 11.32 -5.36 -14.90
C LEU A 183 9.91 -5.48 -15.48
N ALA A 184 9.69 -5.07 -16.73
CA ALA A 184 8.38 -5.13 -17.36
C ALA A 184 7.86 -6.57 -17.40
N LEU A 185 6.59 -6.72 -17.06
CA LEU A 185 5.91 -8.01 -17.10
C LEU A 185 4.97 -8.05 -18.29
N GLU A 186 5.04 -9.14 -19.03
CA GLU A 186 4.00 -9.52 -19.97
C GLU A 186 2.70 -9.80 -19.22
N PHE A 187 1.57 -9.57 -19.88
CA PHE A 187 0.27 -9.65 -19.20
C PHE A 187 -0.01 -11.04 -18.60
N TRP A 188 0.43 -12.12 -19.26
CA TRP A 188 0.28 -13.47 -18.72
C TRP A 188 1.13 -13.68 -17.45
N GLN A 189 2.30 -13.04 -17.34
CA GLN A 189 3.15 -13.12 -16.14
C GLN A 189 2.47 -12.42 -14.96
N VAL A 190 1.81 -11.29 -15.22
CA VAL A 190 1.00 -10.60 -14.21
C VAL A 190 -0.10 -11.51 -13.68
N GLN A 191 -0.85 -12.17 -14.58
CA GLN A 191 -1.90 -13.11 -14.19
C GLN A 191 -1.36 -14.31 -13.42
N ALA A 192 -0.20 -14.85 -13.83
CA ALA A 192 0.45 -15.97 -13.16
C ALA A 192 0.88 -15.60 -11.73
N GLN A 193 1.50 -14.42 -11.53
CA GLN A 193 1.91 -13.98 -10.18
C GLN A 193 0.72 -13.71 -9.26
N ILE A 194 -0.36 -13.14 -9.78
CA ILE A 194 -1.61 -12.97 -9.03
C ILE A 194 -2.19 -14.33 -8.63
N ALA A 195 -2.19 -15.29 -9.56
CA ALA A 195 -2.66 -16.64 -9.28
C ALA A 195 -1.80 -17.35 -8.22
N GLU A 196 -0.48 -17.21 -8.28
CA GLU A 196 0.45 -17.72 -7.27
C GLU A 196 0.16 -17.11 -5.89
N ASP A 197 -0.05 -15.78 -5.83
CA ASP A 197 -0.45 -15.11 -4.59
C ASP A 197 -1.78 -15.62 -4.02
N GLN A 198 -2.75 -15.93 -4.89
CA GLN A 198 -4.05 -16.48 -4.51
C GLN A 198 -3.93 -17.93 -4.01
N ILE A 199 -3.10 -18.76 -4.66
CA ILE A 199 -2.80 -20.13 -4.23
C ILE A 199 -2.09 -20.11 -2.87
N TYR A 200 -1.08 -19.26 -2.71
CA TYR A 200 -0.37 -19.11 -1.43
C TYR A 200 -1.31 -18.67 -0.30
N ALA A 201 -2.31 -17.85 -0.61
CA ALA A 201 -3.35 -17.44 0.34
C ALA A 201 -4.44 -18.51 0.59
N GLY A 202 -4.40 -19.66 -0.10
CA GLY A 202 -5.40 -20.72 0.02
C GLY A 202 -6.75 -20.39 -0.62
N LEU A 203 -6.77 -19.44 -1.57
CA LEU A 203 -7.99 -18.97 -2.24
C LEU A 203 -8.25 -19.67 -3.58
N ARG A 204 -7.26 -20.41 -4.09
CA ARG A 204 -7.31 -21.11 -5.37
C ARG A 204 -6.53 -22.42 -5.28
N ASP A 205 -7.02 -23.45 -5.96
CA ASP A 205 -6.30 -24.72 -6.12
C ASP A 205 -5.11 -24.55 -7.08
N GLY A 206 -4.00 -25.21 -6.75
CA GLY A 206 -2.73 -25.19 -7.50
C GLY A 206 -2.67 -26.15 -8.67
#